data_AF-A0A3C1HCS9-F1
#
_entry.id   AF-A0A3C1HCS9-F1
#
_cell.length_a   1.000
_cell.length_b   1.000
_cell.length_c   1.000
_cell.angle_alpha   90.00
_cell.angle_beta   90.00
_cell.angle_gamma   90.00
#
_symmetry.space_group_name_H-M   'P 1'
#
loop_
_entity.id
_entity.type
_entity.pdbx_description
1 polymer ?
#
loop_
_entity_poly.entity_id
_entity_poly.type
_entity_poly.pdbx_seq_one_letter_code
_entity_poly.pdbx_strand_id
1 'polypeptide(L)'
;MAQTIFHPSVEGAQHGAKSLPDFLAYAKKAGAAGAQPSNYMLQSPKGGFQSAKEIRATFSKAKMSLDGVSGHCAFWVHTTAWTGSPTIRPFIPADVAKKSPEQIEAWAEGYILRLLDLCAELGIKIVPMFWGVSHGWEAAGGYPWG
;
A
#
# COMPACT_ATOMS: atom_id res chain seq x y z
N MET A 1 -4.38 36.93 -3.46
CA MET A 1 -5.11 35.71 -3.87
C MET A 1 -5.01 34.71 -2.73
N ALA A 2 -6.12 34.05 -2.35
CA ALA A 2 -6.08 33.04 -1.31
C ALA A 2 -5.23 31.85 -1.77
N GLN A 3 -4.23 31.47 -0.97
CA GLN A 3 -3.41 30.30 -1.26
C GLN A 3 -4.28 29.05 -1.07
N THR A 4 -4.39 28.24 -2.12
CA THR A 4 -5.06 26.94 -2.02
C THR A 4 -4.18 26.02 -1.18
N ILE A 5 -4.64 25.64 0.01
CA ILE A 5 -3.90 24.79 0.95
C ILE A 5 -4.32 23.31 0.89
N PHE A 6 -5.43 23.00 0.22
CA PHE A 6 -5.96 21.65 0.06
C PHE A 6 -6.31 21.37 -1.40
N HIS A 7 -6.18 20.12 -1.81
CA HIS A 7 -6.66 19.64 -3.09
C HIS A 7 -7.29 18.25 -2.93
N PRO A 8 -8.23 17.84 -3.81
CA PRO A 8 -8.79 16.50 -3.75
C PRO A 8 -7.71 15.46 -4.05
N SER A 9 -7.68 14.40 -3.24
CA SER A 9 -6.78 13.26 -3.37
C SER A 9 -7.55 11.96 -3.23
N VAL A 10 -7.11 10.91 -3.91
CA VAL A 10 -7.71 9.57 -3.88
C VAL A 10 -6.71 8.55 -3.35
N GLU A 11 -7.13 7.77 -2.37
CA GLU A 11 -6.37 6.60 -1.89
C GLU A 11 -6.74 5.35 -2.68
N GLY A 12 -5.72 4.62 -3.14
CA GLY A 12 -5.84 3.30 -3.74
C GLY A 12 -5.87 2.23 -2.66
N ALA A 13 -7.07 1.95 -2.13
CA ALA A 13 -7.22 1.06 -0.96
C ALA A 13 -7.25 -0.45 -1.26
N GLN A 14 -7.04 -0.88 -2.52
CA GLN A 14 -7.15 -2.30 -2.90
C GLN A 14 -5.93 -2.80 -3.66
N HIS A 15 -5.73 -4.13 -3.58
CA HIS A 15 -4.83 -4.90 -4.41
C HIS A 15 -5.02 -4.56 -5.89
N GLY A 16 -3.99 -3.96 -6.49
CA GLY A 16 -3.39 -4.37 -7.76
C GLY A 16 -4.24 -4.56 -9.03
N ALA A 17 -5.57 -4.35 -9.03
CA ALA A 17 -6.38 -4.52 -10.24
C ALA A 17 -6.01 -3.50 -11.33
N LYS A 18 -5.22 -2.48 -10.98
CA LYS A 18 -4.74 -1.43 -11.87
C LYS A 18 -3.24 -1.24 -11.67
N SER A 19 -2.51 -1.03 -12.77
CA SER A 19 -1.14 -0.52 -12.71
C SER A 19 -1.13 0.90 -12.14
N LEU A 20 0.04 1.40 -11.70
CA LEU A 20 0.15 2.80 -11.24
C LEU A 20 -0.37 3.81 -12.30
N PRO A 21 0.01 3.72 -13.60
CA PRO A 21 -0.58 4.58 -14.63
C PRO A 21 -2.11 4.51 -14.73
N ASP A 22 -2.69 3.30 -14.67
CA ASP A 22 -4.14 3.11 -14.78
C ASP A 22 -4.88 3.67 -13.57
N PHE A 23 -4.30 3.55 -12.39
CA PHE A 23 -4.83 4.15 -11.18
C PHE A 23 -4.82 5.68 -11.26
N LEU A 24 -3.73 6.29 -11.73
CA LEU A 24 -3.66 7.75 -11.90
C LEU A 24 -4.62 8.25 -12.97
N ALA A 25 -4.78 7.52 -14.08
CA ALA A 25 -5.78 7.84 -15.10
C ALA A 25 -7.20 7.81 -14.51
N TYR A 26 -7.52 6.82 -13.69
CA TYR A 26 -8.78 6.75 -12.96
C TYR A 26 -8.96 7.91 -11.98
N ALA A 27 -7.96 8.17 -11.14
CA ALA A 27 -8.03 9.23 -10.12
C ALA A 27 -8.23 10.61 -10.75
N LYS A 28 -7.52 10.88 -11.84
CA LYS A 28 -7.69 12.10 -12.64
C LYS A 28 -9.09 12.21 -13.25
N LYS A 29 -9.61 11.11 -13.83
CA LYS A 29 -10.98 11.07 -14.36
C LYS A 29 -12.03 11.30 -13.27
N ALA A 30 -11.75 10.89 -12.04
CA ALA A 30 -12.60 11.12 -10.87
C ALA A 30 -12.49 12.54 -10.30
N GLY A 31 -11.66 13.43 -10.88
CA GLY A 31 -11.51 14.82 -10.44
C GLY A 31 -10.45 15.03 -9.35
N ALA A 32 -9.63 14.02 -9.04
CA ALA A 32 -8.54 14.18 -8.08
C ALA A 32 -7.36 14.95 -8.70
N ALA A 33 -6.72 15.78 -7.88
CA ALA A 33 -5.49 16.50 -8.21
C ALA A 33 -4.23 15.78 -7.67
N GLY A 34 -4.40 14.90 -6.69
CA GLY A 34 -3.34 14.02 -6.20
C GLY A 34 -3.86 12.61 -5.90
N ALA A 35 -2.94 11.73 -5.52
CA ALA A 35 -3.27 10.35 -5.24
C ALA A 35 -2.31 9.72 -4.22
N GLN A 36 -2.82 8.70 -3.52
CA GLN A 36 -2.09 7.83 -2.62
C GLN A 36 -2.17 6.39 -3.14
N PRO A 37 -1.25 5.93 -4.00
CA PRO A 37 -1.30 4.60 -4.58
C PRO A 37 -1.15 3.52 -3.51
N SER A 38 -1.74 2.35 -3.76
CA SER A 38 -1.43 1.15 -3.00
C SER A 38 0.06 0.81 -3.14
N ASN A 39 0.70 0.32 -2.08
CA ASN A 39 2.06 -0.22 -2.16
C ASN A 39 2.22 -1.29 -3.26
N TYR A 40 1.17 -2.04 -3.60
CA TYR A 40 1.22 -3.01 -4.71
C TYR A 40 1.38 -2.34 -6.07
N MET A 41 0.84 -1.13 -6.26
CA MET A 41 0.97 -0.38 -7.51
C MET A 41 2.39 0.15 -7.71
N LEU A 42 3.20 0.18 -6.66
CA LEU A 42 4.61 0.58 -6.70
C LEU A 42 5.55 -0.59 -6.98
N GLN A 43 5.04 -1.82 -7.05
CA GLN A 43 5.86 -2.99 -7.33
C GLN A 43 6.37 -2.97 -8.77
N SER A 44 7.56 -3.51 -8.97
CA SER A 44 8.17 -3.72 -10.29
C SER A 44 7.80 -5.10 -10.82
N PRO A 45 7.54 -5.26 -12.12
CA PRO A 45 7.36 -6.57 -12.75
C PRO A 45 8.57 -7.51 -12.59
N LYS A 46 9.76 -6.94 -12.33
CA LYS A 46 11.01 -7.70 -12.12
C LYS A 46 11.22 -8.12 -10.65
N GLY A 47 10.24 -7.87 -9.79
CA GLY A 47 10.34 -8.03 -8.34
C GLY A 47 10.81 -6.77 -7.63
N GLY A 48 10.48 -6.66 -6.34
CA GLY A 48 10.72 -5.46 -5.54
C GLY A 48 9.85 -4.27 -5.94
N PHE A 49 10.28 -3.07 -5.56
CA PHE A 49 9.60 -1.83 -5.94
C PHE A 49 10.24 -1.19 -7.17
N GLN A 50 9.45 -0.40 -7.89
CA GLN A 50 9.94 0.56 -8.87
C GLN A 50 10.84 1.58 -8.18
N SER A 51 11.77 2.17 -8.93
CA SER A 51 12.62 3.24 -8.41
C SER A 51 11.82 4.52 -8.15
N ALA A 52 12.27 5.35 -7.21
CA ALA A 52 11.63 6.64 -6.95
C ALA A 52 11.59 7.52 -8.22
N LYS A 53 12.62 7.42 -9.09
CA LYS A 53 12.67 8.11 -10.37
C LYS A 53 11.51 7.72 -11.30
N GLU A 54 11.24 6.42 -11.44
CA GLU A 54 10.16 5.90 -12.29
C GLU A 54 8.78 6.32 -11.75
N ILE A 55 8.60 6.26 -10.44
CA ILE A 55 7.35 6.68 -9.78
C ILE A 55 7.13 8.18 -10.00
N ARG A 56 8.14 9.02 -9.71
CA ARG A 56 8.06 10.48 -9.95
C ARG A 56 7.76 10.81 -11.41
N ALA A 57 8.40 10.12 -12.36
CA ALA A 57 8.14 10.30 -13.79
C ALA A 57 6.69 9.97 -14.15
N THR A 58 6.13 8.91 -13.57
CA THR A 58 4.74 8.49 -13.78
C THR A 58 3.74 9.53 -13.27
N PHE A 59 3.95 10.06 -12.05
CA PHE A 59 3.13 11.14 -11.49
C PHE A 59 3.24 12.45 -12.29
N SER A 60 4.47 12.82 -12.70
CA SER A 60 4.71 13.99 -13.54
C SER A 60 3.97 13.89 -14.88
N LYS A 61 4.03 12.72 -15.54
CA LYS A 61 3.29 12.45 -16.78
C LYS A 61 1.77 12.55 -16.58
N ALA A 62 1.25 12.10 -15.44
CA ALA A 62 -0.17 12.22 -15.10
C ALA A 62 -0.59 13.65 -14.74
N LYS A 63 0.37 14.53 -14.40
CA LYS A 63 0.17 15.86 -13.81
C LYS A 63 -0.63 15.79 -12.51
N MET A 64 -0.24 14.86 -11.63
CA MET A 64 -0.88 14.65 -10.32
C MET A 64 0.15 14.74 -9.19
N SER A 65 -0.30 15.15 -8.01
CA SER A 65 0.50 15.10 -6.79
C SER A 65 0.57 13.67 -6.23
N LEU A 66 1.74 13.30 -5.71
CA LEU A 66 1.92 12.06 -4.94
C LEU A 66 1.82 12.45 -3.46
N ASP A 67 0.69 12.16 -2.84
CA ASP A 67 0.36 12.68 -1.50
C ASP A 67 0.71 11.71 -0.37
N GLY A 68 0.89 10.44 -0.70
CA GLY A 68 1.03 9.37 0.26
C GLY A 68 1.19 8.03 -0.43
N VAL A 69 1.34 6.96 0.36
CA VAL A 69 1.33 5.58 -0.14
C VAL A 69 0.52 4.73 0.83
N SER A 70 -0.53 4.07 0.32
CA SER A 70 -1.36 3.19 1.13
C SER A 70 -0.61 1.89 1.45
N GLY A 71 -0.27 1.72 2.73
CA GLY A 71 0.51 0.60 3.24
C GLY A 71 -0.31 -0.43 4.04
N HIS A 72 -1.62 -0.20 4.22
CA HIS A 72 -2.43 -0.90 5.22
C HIS A 72 -2.39 -2.42 5.15
N CYS A 73 -2.26 -2.99 3.96
CA CYS A 73 -2.26 -4.44 3.77
C CYS A 73 -0.96 -5.07 4.24
N ALA A 74 0.18 -4.43 3.98
CA ALA A 74 1.48 -4.91 4.46
C ALA A 74 1.54 -4.86 5.98
N PHE A 75 1.08 -3.75 6.58
CA PHE A 75 1.00 -3.62 8.03
C PHE A 75 0.03 -4.61 8.66
N TRP A 76 -1.13 -4.85 8.03
CA TRP A 76 -2.09 -5.88 8.47
C TRP A 76 -1.44 -7.26 8.52
N VAL A 77 -0.74 -7.66 7.45
CA VAL A 77 -0.03 -8.95 7.41
C VAL A 77 0.98 -9.04 8.55
N HIS A 78 1.87 -8.05 8.68
CA HIS A 78 2.91 -8.05 9.69
C HIS A 78 2.34 -8.17 11.11
N THR A 79 1.32 -7.36 11.43
CA THR A 79 0.75 -7.30 12.78
C THR A 79 -0.28 -8.39 13.08
N THR A 80 -0.61 -9.25 12.11
CA THR A 80 -1.61 -10.32 12.25
C THR A 80 -1.01 -11.72 12.06
N ALA A 81 0.17 -11.84 11.45
CA ALA A 81 0.79 -13.11 11.09
C ALA A 81 0.86 -14.10 12.26
N TRP A 82 1.26 -13.65 13.45
CA TRP A 82 1.40 -14.44 14.68
C TRP A 82 0.12 -15.21 15.10
N THR A 83 -1.06 -14.74 14.68
CA THR A 83 -2.33 -15.41 14.98
C THR A 83 -2.64 -16.61 14.08
N GLY A 84 -1.90 -16.77 12.98
CA GLY A 84 -2.22 -17.75 11.94
C GLY A 84 -3.51 -17.44 11.16
N SER A 85 -4.06 -16.23 11.28
CA SER A 85 -5.33 -15.85 10.65
C SER A 85 -5.28 -16.01 9.13
N PRO A 86 -6.26 -16.68 8.49
CA PRO A 86 -6.31 -16.82 7.03
C PRO A 86 -6.57 -15.49 6.32
N THR A 87 -7.02 -14.45 7.04
CA THR A 87 -7.35 -13.13 6.49
C THR A 87 -6.15 -12.38 5.93
N ILE A 88 -4.91 -12.80 6.25
CA ILE A 88 -3.70 -12.22 5.68
C ILE A 88 -3.41 -12.73 4.25
N ARG A 89 -4.01 -13.85 3.85
CA ARG A 89 -3.71 -14.56 2.58
C ARG A 89 -3.93 -13.71 1.32
N PRO A 90 -4.99 -12.89 1.21
CA PRO A 90 -5.18 -12.03 0.03
C PRO A 90 -4.06 -11.01 -0.19
N PHE A 91 -3.29 -10.70 0.86
CA PHE A 91 -2.29 -9.63 0.87
C PHE A 91 -0.85 -10.12 0.65
N ILE A 92 -0.64 -11.43 0.54
CA ILE A 92 0.68 -12.05 0.41
C ILE A 92 0.77 -12.97 -0.82
N PRO A 93 1.96 -13.13 -1.42
CA PRO A 93 2.18 -14.11 -2.47
C PRO A 93 1.86 -15.55 -2.02
N ALA A 94 1.45 -16.39 -2.97
CA ALA A 94 1.03 -17.77 -2.69
C ALA A 94 2.13 -18.66 -2.09
N ASP A 95 3.41 -18.37 -2.39
CA ASP A 95 4.56 -19.05 -1.79
C ASP A 95 4.85 -18.56 -0.37
N VAL A 96 4.58 -17.29 -0.07
CA VAL A 96 4.67 -16.73 1.29
C VAL A 96 3.55 -17.27 2.17
N ALA A 97 2.34 -17.44 1.62
CA ALA A 97 1.18 -17.98 2.34
C ALA A 97 1.35 -19.42 2.87
N LYS A 98 2.36 -20.15 2.39
CA LYS A 98 2.68 -21.53 2.83
C LYS A 98 3.71 -21.59 3.96
N LYS A 99 4.26 -20.45 4.37
CA LYS A 99 5.30 -20.34 5.40
C LYS A 99 4.68 -20.36 6.81
N SER A 100 5.53 -20.51 7.83
CA SER A 100 5.08 -20.37 9.23
C SER A 100 4.70 -18.92 9.55
N PRO A 101 3.86 -18.66 10.57
CA PRO A 101 3.56 -17.32 11.06
C PRO A 101 4.79 -16.42 11.21
N GLU A 102 5.86 -16.91 11.84
CA GLU A 102 7.09 -16.17 12.09
C GLU A 102 7.81 -15.80 10.79
N GLN A 103 7.78 -16.70 9.81
CA GLN A 103 8.37 -16.46 8.50
C GLN A 103 7.55 -15.47 7.67
N ILE A 104 6.23 -15.45 7.83
CA ILE A 104 5.34 -14.46 7.19
C ILE A 104 5.56 -13.09 7.81
N GLU A 105 5.65 -13.03 9.14
CA GLU A 105 5.95 -11.79 9.89
C GLU A 105 7.28 -11.19 9.44
N ALA A 106 8.37 -11.97 9.44
CA ALA A 106 9.69 -11.51 9.00
C ALA A 106 9.69 -11.07 7.52
N TRP A 107 8.93 -11.76 6.65
CA TRP A 107 8.78 -11.34 5.26
C TRP A 107 8.07 -9.99 5.16
N ALA A 108 6.98 -9.81 5.92
CA ALA A 108 6.19 -8.58 5.91
C ALA A 108 6.97 -7.40 6.50
N GLU A 109 7.74 -7.63 7.57
CA GLU A 109 8.64 -6.62 8.14
C GLU A 109 9.65 -6.15 7.10
N GLY A 110 10.36 -7.08 6.44
CA GLY A 110 11.31 -6.74 5.39
C GLY A 110 10.67 -6.00 4.21
N TYR A 111 9.42 -6.35 3.86
CA TYR A 111 8.64 -5.63 2.85
C TYR A 111 8.32 -4.20 3.28
N ILE A 112 7.84 -4.00 4.51
CA ILE A 112 7.50 -2.70 5.08
C ILE A 112 8.74 -1.81 5.16
N LEU A 113 9.88 -2.32 5.63
CA LEU A 113 11.09 -1.52 5.73
C LEU A 113 11.54 -0.99 4.36
N ARG A 114 11.55 -1.85 3.33
CA ARG A 114 11.84 -1.41 1.95
C ARG A 114 10.82 -0.40 1.41
N LEU A 115 9.54 -0.55 1.79
CA LEU A 115 8.50 0.41 1.42
C LEU A 115 8.76 1.77 2.10
N LEU A 116 9.15 1.77 3.37
CA LEU A 116 9.47 2.98 4.13
C LEU A 116 10.72 3.67 3.57
N ASP A 117 11.75 2.91 3.17
CA ASP A 117 12.92 3.46 2.48
C ASP A 117 12.53 4.15 1.17
N LEU A 118 11.68 3.52 0.36
CA LEU A 118 11.16 4.11 -0.87
C LEU A 118 10.32 5.37 -0.58
N CYS A 119 9.44 5.32 0.42
CA CYS A 119 8.67 6.49 0.86
C CYS A 119 9.58 7.64 1.29
N ALA A 120 10.66 7.35 2.01
CA ALA A 120 11.66 8.34 2.39
C ALA A 120 12.34 8.97 1.17
N GLU A 121 12.77 8.15 0.19
CA GLU A 121 13.37 8.62 -1.07
C GLU A 121 12.38 9.46 -1.90
N LEU A 122 11.09 9.10 -1.86
CA LEU A 122 10.00 9.85 -2.51
C LEU A 122 9.65 11.15 -1.76
N GLY A 123 10.09 11.32 -0.51
CA GLY A 123 9.76 12.45 0.35
C GLY A 123 8.37 12.36 0.98
N ILE A 124 7.78 11.17 1.01
CA ILE A 124 6.44 10.91 1.52
C ILE A 124 6.40 11.00 3.03
N LYS A 125 5.34 11.63 3.54
CA LYS A 125 5.10 11.83 4.99
C LYS A 125 3.84 11.13 5.49
N ILE A 126 3.04 10.58 4.58
CA ILE A 126 1.75 9.96 4.88
C ILE A 126 1.77 8.53 4.36
N VAL A 127 1.73 7.56 5.28
CA VAL A 127 1.61 6.13 4.98
C VAL A 127 0.46 5.57 5.80
N PRO A 128 -0.77 5.55 5.26
CA PRO A 128 -1.92 4.98 5.95
C PRO A 128 -1.69 3.50 6.24
N MET A 129 -1.99 3.09 7.45
CA MET A 129 -1.82 1.72 7.93
C MET A 129 -3.05 1.23 8.70
N PHE A 130 -3.27 -0.08 8.71
CA PHE A 130 -4.17 -0.68 9.70
C PHE A 130 -3.39 -1.07 10.93
N TRP A 131 -4.01 -0.82 12.07
CA TRP A 131 -3.64 -1.50 13.29
C TRP A 131 -4.13 -2.94 13.16
N GLY A 132 -3.22 -3.91 13.13
CA GLY A 132 -3.61 -5.32 13.15
C GLY A 132 -4.25 -5.72 14.47
N VAL A 133 -4.41 -7.02 14.62
CA VAL A 133 -5.04 -7.58 15.82
C VAL A 133 -4.11 -7.43 17.02
N SER A 134 -4.46 -6.54 17.96
CA SER A 134 -3.74 -6.39 19.23
C SER A 134 -4.03 -7.54 20.20
N HIS A 135 -5.13 -8.27 19.98
CA HIS A 135 -5.60 -9.42 20.77
C HIS A 135 -6.29 -10.42 19.83
N GLY A 136 -6.18 -11.72 20.12
CA GLY A 136 -6.76 -12.81 19.32
C GLY A 136 -8.22 -12.54 18.94
N TRP A 137 -8.52 -12.57 17.65
CA TRP A 137 -9.87 -12.42 17.13
C TRP A 137 -10.62 -13.76 17.23
N GLU A 138 -11.12 -14.10 18.42
CA GLU A 138 -12.18 -15.12 18.55
C GLU A 138 -13.61 -14.54 18.45
N ALA A 139 -13.83 -13.23 18.39
CA ALA A 139 -15.19 -12.70 18.28
C ALA A 139 -15.29 -11.33 17.63
N ALA A 140 -16.25 -11.21 16.71
CA ALA A 140 -16.74 -10.00 16.02
C ALA A 140 -15.85 -9.47 14.88
N GLY A 141 -16.23 -9.87 13.66
CA GLY A 141 -15.59 -9.46 12.42
C GLY A 141 -15.70 -7.96 12.12
N GLY A 142 -14.66 -7.45 11.47
CA GLY A 142 -14.59 -6.08 10.98
C GLY A 142 -13.84 -5.91 9.66
N TYR A 143 -13.40 -6.99 8.99
CA TYR A 143 -12.84 -6.91 7.63
C TYR A 143 -13.61 -7.85 6.68
N PRO A 144 -14.07 -7.37 5.51
CA PRO A 144 -15.13 -8.03 4.73
C PRO A 144 -14.67 -9.20 3.84
N TRP A 145 -13.46 -9.72 3.98
CA TRP A 145 -12.89 -10.73 3.07
C TRP A 145 -12.52 -12.03 3.77
N GLY A 146 -13.42 -12.51 4.64
CA GLY A 146 -13.30 -13.82 5.30
C GLY A 146 -13.06 -14.96 4.32
#